data_AF-A0AA42PSW8-F1
#
_entry.id   AF-A0AA42PSW8-F1
#
_cell.length_a   1.000
_cell.length_b   1.000
_cell.length_c   1.000
_cell.angle_alpha   90.00
_cell.angle_beta   90.00
_cell.angle_gamma   90.00
#
_symmetry.space_group_name_H-M   'P 1'
#
loop_
_entity.id
_entity.type
_entity.pdbx_description
1 polymer ?
#
loop_
_entity_poly.entity_id
_entity_poly.type
_entity_poly.pdbx_seq_one_letter_code
_entity_poly.pdbx_strand_id
1 'polypeptide(L)'
;MSVGLITDEPGRFYTFQSTLPAGEYFEFRPRNPPLNSKPIVDDKSGMCIGYSVAQAPGLWQIYDADGMFVKLEEAPLEAPLIDPTDLALIAFGAFRLYSGR
;
A
#
# COMPACT_ATOMS: atom_id res chain seq x y z
N MET A 1 27.65 28.75 -12.14
CA MET A 1 27.02 27.43 -11.98
C MET A 1 28.01 26.57 -11.20
N SER A 2 27.77 26.39 -9.90
CA SER A 2 28.62 25.58 -9.02
C SER A 2 27.91 24.25 -8.76
N VAL A 3 28.44 23.18 -9.34
CA VAL A 3 28.02 21.81 -9.03
C VAL A 3 28.44 21.54 -7.60
N GLY A 4 27.47 21.55 -6.68
CA GLY A 4 27.68 21.20 -5.29
C GLY A 4 28.11 19.73 -5.21
N LEU A 5 29.26 19.50 -4.59
CA LEU A 5 29.76 18.17 -4.24
C LEU A 5 28.72 17.49 -3.35
N ILE A 6 28.04 16.49 -3.91
CA ILE A 6 27.26 15.53 -3.13
C ILE A 6 28.32 14.69 -2.41
N THR A 7 28.57 15.00 -1.14
CA THR A 7 29.41 14.15 -0.29
C THR A 7 28.72 12.81 -0.17
N ASP A 8 29.31 11.80 -0.80
CA ASP A 8 28.94 10.40 -0.70
C ASP A 8 29.14 10.00 0.77
N GLU A 9 28.11 10.15 1.61
CA GLU A 9 28.15 9.63 2.97
C GLU A 9 28.38 8.12 2.85
N PRO A 10 29.38 7.54 3.53
CA PRO A 10 29.70 6.12 3.39
C PRO A 10 28.60 5.29 4.07
N GLY A 11 27.49 5.09 3.36
CA GLY A 11 26.46 4.13 3.70
C GLY A 11 27.07 2.74 3.69
N ARG A 12 26.82 1.96 4.74
CA ARG A 12 27.18 0.54 4.73
C ARG A 12 26.08 -0.22 3.99
N PHE A 13 26.37 -0.62 2.76
CA PHE A 13 25.47 -1.43 1.94
C PHE A 13 25.69 -2.92 2.26
N TYR A 14 24.66 -3.57 2.78
CA TYR A 14 24.65 -5.00 3.03
C TYR A 14 23.68 -5.66 2.06
N THR A 15 24.17 -6.54 1.19
CA THR A 15 23.31 -7.39 0.36
C THR A 15 23.16 -8.72 1.09
N PHE A 16 22.12 -8.85 1.91
CA PHE A 16 21.74 -10.14 2.48
C PHE A 16 20.41 -10.57 1.86
N GLN A 17 20.37 -11.83 1.42
CA GLN A 17 19.12 -12.52 1.15
C GLN A 17 18.75 -13.23 2.44
N SER A 18 17.62 -12.84 3.00
CA SER A 18 17.16 -13.36 4.27
C SER A 18 16.40 -14.66 4.03
N THR A 19 16.92 -15.78 4.55
CA THR A 19 16.21 -17.07 4.56
C THR A 19 15.30 -17.19 5.79
N LEU A 20 14.66 -16.09 6.19
CA LEU A 20 13.79 -16.11 7.36
C LEU A 20 12.53 -16.94 7.08
N PRO A 21 12.02 -17.69 8.09
CA PRO A 21 10.71 -18.30 8.02
C PRO A 21 9.60 -17.28 7.74
N ALA A 22 8.48 -17.75 7.20
CA ALA A 22 7.33 -16.88 6.93
C ALA A 22 6.84 -16.21 8.22
N GLY A 23 6.71 -14.87 8.18
CA GLY A 23 6.28 -14.06 9.32
C GLY A 23 7.42 -13.57 10.23
N GLU A 24 8.66 -14.00 9.99
CA GLU A 24 9.84 -13.43 10.64
C GLU A 24 10.47 -12.33 9.79
N TYR A 25 10.93 -11.26 10.42
CA TYR A 25 11.56 -10.13 9.76
C TYR A 25 12.56 -9.45 10.70
N PHE A 26 13.53 -8.75 10.11
CA PHE A 26 14.43 -7.85 10.82
C PHE A 26 13.77 -6.50 10.99
N GLU A 27 13.88 -5.92 12.18
CA GLU A 27 13.29 -4.62 12.50
C GLU A 27 14.28 -3.81 13.33
N PHE A 28 14.53 -2.57 12.91
CA PHE A 28 15.10 -1.56 13.80
C PHE A 28 13.96 -0.89 14.54
N ARG A 29 13.76 -1.27 15.80
CA ARG A 29 12.63 -0.75 16.57
C ARG A 29 12.73 0.76 16.73
N PRO A 30 11.75 1.54 16.23
CA PRO A 30 11.71 2.97 16.44
C PRO A 30 11.45 3.27 17.92
N ARG A 31 11.83 4.47 18.37
CA ARG A 31 11.60 4.88 19.76
C ARG A 31 10.12 4.95 20.12
N ASN A 32 9.27 5.28 19.14
CA ASN A 32 7.84 5.44 19.34
C ASN A 32 7.06 4.86 18.14
N PRO A 33 6.86 3.53 18.10
CA PRO A 33 6.10 2.91 17.02
C PRO A 33 4.63 3.36 17.04
N PRO A 34 4.00 3.53 15.86
CA PRO A 34 2.58 3.86 15.80
C PRO A 34 1.72 2.77 16.45
N LEU A 35 0.68 3.18 17.19
CA LEU A 35 -0.17 2.23 17.91
C LEU A 35 -0.93 1.31 16.94
N ASN A 36 -0.99 0.01 17.25
CA ASN A 36 -1.67 -1.02 16.45
C ASN A 36 -1.19 -1.11 14.99
N SER A 37 0.04 -0.68 14.72
CA SER A 37 0.60 -0.77 13.39
C SER A 37 0.97 -2.19 12.99
N LYS A 38 0.90 -2.48 11.69
CA LYS A 38 1.46 -3.67 11.06
C LYS A 38 2.76 -3.31 10.33
N PRO A 39 3.83 -4.11 10.50
CA PRO A 39 5.09 -3.86 9.80
C PRO A 39 4.90 -4.06 8.28
N ILE A 40 5.57 -3.21 7.51
CA ILE A 40 5.71 -3.36 6.06
C ILE A 40 7.08 -3.99 5.84
N VAL A 41 7.11 -5.21 5.31
CA VAL A 41 8.33 -6.00 5.16
C VAL A 41 8.70 -6.07 3.68
N ASP A 42 9.97 -5.86 3.36
CA ASP A 42 10.51 -6.14 2.03
C ASP A 42 10.70 -7.66 1.85
N ASP A 43 10.01 -8.25 0.87
CA ASP A 43 9.98 -9.70 0.67
C ASP A 43 11.35 -10.30 0.30
N LYS A 44 12.28 -9.51 -0.24
CA LYS A 44 13.60 -10.01 -0.67
C LYS A 44 14.59 -10.06 0.48
N SER A 45 14.60 -9.02 1.31
CA SER A 45 15.53 -8.86 2.43
C SER A 45 14.92 -9.27 3.76
N GLY A 46 13.61 -9.45 3.87
CA GLY A 46 12.93 -9.70 5.14
C GLY A 46 13.10 -8.55 6.14
N MET A 47 13.32 -7.32 5.68
CA MET A 47 13.52 -6.14 6.53
C MET A 47 12.21 -5.35 6.66
N CYS A 48 11.90 -4.89 7.86
CA CYS A 48 10.85 -3.91 8.11
C CYS A 48 11.30 -2.55 7.57
N ILE A 49 10.58 -2.05 6.56
CA ILE A 49 10.86 -0.77 5.89
C ILE A 49 9.89 0.34 6.33
N GLY A 50 8.93 0.02 7.19
CA GLY A 50 7.96 0.98 7.70
C GLY A 50 6.76 0.29 8.36
N TYR A 51 5.74 1.09 8.64
CA TYR A 51 4.55 0.62 9.34
C TYR A 51 3.28 1.10 8.66
N SER A 52 2.24 0.29 8.70
CA SER A 52 0.90 0.66 8.25
C SER A 52 -0.10 0.60 9.41
N VAL A 53 -0.96 1.61 9.53
CA VAL A 53 -2.05 1.66 10.51
C VAL A 53 -3.36 1.74 9.74
N ALA A 54 -4.23 0.75 9.90
CA ALA A 54 -5.57 0.78 9.33
C ALA A 54 -6.43 1.78 10.12
N GLN A 55 -6.90 2.84 9.47
CA GLN A 55 -7.83 3.81 10.07
C GLN A 55 -9.29 3.39 9.84
N ALA A 56 -9.60 2.92 8.64
CA ALA A 56 -10.91 2.47 8.23
C ALA A 56 -10.76 1.35 7.18
N PRO A 57 -11.81 0.59 6.86
CA PRO A 57 -11.78 -0.35 5.75
C PRO A 57 -11.35 0.36 4.47
N GLY A 58 -10.26 -0.09 3.86
CA GLY A 58 -9.72 0.55 2.65
C GLY A 58 -8.91 1.82 2.90
N LEU A 59 -8.54 2.16 4.14
CA LEU A 59 -7.75 3.37 4.44
C LEU A 59 -6.61 3.07 5.41
N TRP A 60 -5.37 3.31 4.96
CA TRP A 60 -4.16 3.06 5.73
C TRP A 60 -3.27 4.29 5.82
N GLN A 61 -2.79 4.57 7.02
CA GLN A 61 -1.68 5.50 7.21
C GLN A 61 -0.36 4.75 7.11
N ILE A 62 0.57 5.29 6.34
CA ILE A 62 1.90 4.75 6.13
C ILE A 62 2.91 5.59 6.91
N TYR A 63 3.76 4.90 7.64
CA TYR A 63 4.85 5.45 8.43
C TYR A 63 6.17 4.85 7.94
N ASP A 64 7.26 5.60 8.06
CA ASP A 64 8.60 5.11 7.76
C ASP A 64 9.13 4.16 8.86
N ALA A 65 10.35 3.64 8.67
CA ALA A 65 11.00 2.73 9.62
C ALA A 65 11.30 3.40 10.98
N ASP A 66 11.35 4.72 11.06
CA ASP A 66 11.54 5.49 12.30
C ASP A 66 10.21 5.79 13.02
N GLY A 67 9.07 5.39 12.43
CA GLY A 67 7.74 5.62 12.97
C GLY A 67 7.17 7.01 12.66
N MET A 68 7.75 7.74 11.71
CA MET A 68 7.26 9.04 11.26
C MET A 68 6.21 8.88 10.16
N PHE A 69 5.15 9.69 10.23
CA PHE A 69 4.08 9.65 9.23
C PHE A 69 4.60 10.10 7.86
N VAL A 70 4.34 9.28 6.84
CA VAL A 70 4.73 9.55 5.45
C VAL A 70 3.52 9.99 4.65
N LYS A 71 2.45 9.17 4.61
CA LYS A 71 1.27 9.42 3.78
C LYS A 71 0.05 8.62 4.19
N LEU A 72 -1.09 8.97 3.60
CA LEU A 72 -2.35 8.23 3.67
C LEU A 72 -2.59 7.51 2.33
N GLU A 73 -2.97 6.24 2.39
CA GLU A 73 -3.23 5.36 1.25
C GLU A 73 -4.66 4.82 1.31
N GLU A 74 -5.33 4.84 0.16
CA GLU A 74 -6.71 4.36 0.00
C GLU A 74 -6.73 3.11 -0.90
N ALA A 75 -7.59 2.15 -0.56
CA ALA A 75 -7.88 1.03 -1.43
C ALA A 75 -8.50 1.54 -2.73
N PRO A 76 -8.21 0.90 -3.87
CA PRO A 76 -8.98 1.12 -5.08
C PRO A 76 -10.48 0.94 -4.79
N LEU A 77 -11.31 1.84 -5.30
CA LEU A 77 -12.76 1.71 -5.19
C LEU A 77 -13.20 0.33 -5.70
N GLU A 78 -14.00 -0.39 -4.92
CA GLU A 78 -14.63 -1.60 -5.41
C GLU A 78 -15.50 -1.25 -6.63
N ALA A 79 -15.44 -2.08 -7.67
CA ALA A 79 -16.31 -1.92 -8.81
C ALA A 79 -17.77 -2.00 -8.34
N PRO A 80 -18.67 -1.13 -8.84
CA PRO A 80 -20.08 -1.20 -8.47
C PRO A 80 -20.63 -2.58 -8.81
N LEU A 81 -21.54 -3.08 -7.95
CA LEU A 81 -22.18 -4.40 -8.15
C LEU A 81 -22.87 -4.53 -9.52
N ILE A 82 -23.30 -3.40 -10.09
CA ILE A 82 -23.88 -3.32 -11.43
C ILE A 82 -23.18 -2.19 -12.18
N ASP A 83 -22.59 -2.53 -13.33
CA ASP A 83 -21.98 -1.53 -14.20
C ASP A 83 -23.08 -0.66 -14.87
N PRO A 84 -22.86 0.65 -15.05
CA PRO A 84 -23.80 1.50 -15.78
C PRO A 84 -24.17 0.98 -17.18
N THR A 85 -23.25 0.28 -17.84
CA THR A 85 -23.45 -0.36 -19.13
C THR A 85 -24.45 -1.51 -19.04
N ASP A 86 -24.35 -2.34 -18.00
CA ASP A 86 -25.28 -3.45 -17.77
C ASP A 86 -26.70 -2.91 -17.54
N LEU A 87 -26.84 -1.83 -16.77
CA LEU A 87 -28.12 -1.14 -16.59
C LEU A 87 -28.69 -0.63 -17.91
N ALA A 88 -27.85 -0.03 -18.77
CA ALA A 88 -28.29 0.44 -20.08
C ALA A 88 -28.74 -0.72 -20.99
N LEU A 89 -28.03 -1.85 -20.96
CA LEU A 89 -28.37 -3.03 -21.74
C LEU A 89 -29.67 -3.68 -21.24
N ILE A 90 -29.88 -3.78 -19.92
CA ILE A 90 -31.12 -4.28 -19.33
C ILE A 90 -32.30 -3.35 -19.69
N ALA A 91 -32.12 -2.03 -19.54
CA ALA A 91 -33.15 -1.06 -19.86
C ALA A 91 -33.51 -1.08 -21.35
N PHE A 92 -32.52 -1.15 -22.23
CA PHE A 92 -32.73 -1.25 -23.67
C PHE A 92 -33.40 -2.56 -24.07
N GLY A 93 -32.96 -3.69 -23.49
CA GLY A 93 -33.57 -5.00 -23.71
C GLY A 93 -35.02 -5.04 -23.28
N ALA A 94 -35.33 -4.50 -22.10
CA ALA A 94 -36.70 -4.36 -21.61
C ALA A 94 -37.54 -3.46 -22.52
N PHE A 95 -37.02 -2.28 -22.89
CA PHE A 95 -37.71 -1.35 -23.80
C PHE A 95 -38.08 -2.05 -25.11
N ARG A 96 -37.14 -2.77 -25.73
CA ARG A 96 -37.39 -3.52 -26.98
C ARG A 96 -38.45 -4.60 -26.83
N LEU A 97 -38.49 -5.32 -25.71
CA LEU A 97 -39.47 -6.36 -25.45
C LEU A 97 -40.88 -5.80 -25.23
N TYR A 98 -40.99 -4.64 -24.56
CA TYR A 98 -42.26 -3.97 -24.33
C TYR A 98 -42.76 -3.17 -25.54
N SER A 99 -41.86 -2.64 -26.38
CA SER A 99 -42.22 -1.87 -27.58
C SER A 99 -42.47 -2.73 -28.83
N GLY A 100 -42.14 -4.02 -28.78
CA GLY A 100 -42.33 -4.99 -29.86
C GLY A 100 -43.56 -5.89 -29.72
N ARG A 101 -44.38 -5.68 -28.69
CA ARG A 101 -45.75 -6.19 -28.56
C ARG A 101 -46.74 -5.12 -28.98
#